data_AF-A0A7Z2SRB1-F1
#
_entry.id   AF-A0A7Z2SRB1-F1
#
_cell.length_a   1.000
_cell.length_b   1.000
_cell.length_c   1.000
_cell.angle_alpha   90.00
_cell.angle_beta   90.00
_cell.angle_gamma   90.00
#
_symmetry.space_group_name_H-M   'P 1'
#
loop_
_entity.id
_entity.type
_entity.pdbx_description
1 polymer ?
#
loop_
_entity_poly.entity_id
_entity_poly.type
_entity_poly.pdbx_seq_one_letter_code
_entity_poly.pdbx_strand_id
1 'polypeptide(L)'
;MTYEQKTVAVGAGSGVLTMVAAIAGISMIWADTSALTDVAGRLAYTLKANALAAIPLMVGTITVANNRFLSEAIDPTLRKEDQATLINGRVLDNTLQQYVLFVIGTLALSVSLAPGQMKVIAAATIVFIVARFAFWIGYRIHPLYRAFGMAATMYLNIGILAWAGWNILRG
;
A
#
# COMPACT_ATOMS: atom_id res chain seq x y z
N MET A 1 17.21 15.55 17.63
CA MET A 1 16.12 14.58 17.44
C MET A 1 15.88 13.81 18.73
N THR A 2 14.62 13.71 19.16
CA THR A 2 14.20 12.89 20.30
C THR A 2 14.35 11.40 19.99
N TYR A 3 14.30 10.53 21.01
CA TYR A 3 14.35 9.07 20.83
C TYR A 3 13.23 8.57 19.91
N GLU A 4 12.02 9.12 20.07
CA GLU A 4 10.86 8.78 19.24
C GLU A 4 11.08 9.20 17.78
N GLN A 5 11.59 10.41 17.55
CA GLN A 5 11.91 10.89 16.20
C GLN A 5 12.95 10.01 15.52
N LYS A 6 13.97 9.55 16.25
CA LYS A 6 14.98 8.61 15.73
C LYS A 6 14.35 7.27 15.35
N THR A 7 13.48 6.73 16.22
CA THR A 7 12.77 5.47 15.96
C THR A 7 11.93 5.56 14.69
N VAL A 8 11.16 6.65 14.54
CA VAL A 8 10.34 6.89 13.35
C VAL A 8 11.21 7.06 12.11
N ALA A 9 12.31 7.82 12.18
CA ALA A 9 13.20 8.03 11.04
C ALA A 9 13.87 6.73 10.56
N VAL A 10 14.35 5.90 11.49
CA VAL A 10 14.92 4.58 11.17
C VAL A 10 13.86 3.66 10.56
N GLY A 11 12.66 3.60 11.16
CA GLY A 11 11.55 2.83 10.61
C GLY A 11 11.18 3.29 9.20
N ALA A 12 11.01 4.59 9.00
CA ALA A 12 10.67 5.15 7.70
C ALA A 12 11.76 4.90 6.64
N GLY A 13 13.02 5.18 6.97
CA GLY A 13 14.15 4.98 6.06
C GLY A 13 14.32 3.51 5.66
N SER A 14 14.27 2.60 6.62
CA SER A 14 14.33 1.15 6.34
C SER A 14 13.14 0.67 5.50
N GLY A 15 11.94 1.21 5.74
CA GLY A 15 10.75 0.92 4.94
C GLY A 15 10.91 1.33 3.47
N VAL A 16 11.41 2.55 3.22
CA VAL A 16 11.66 3.05 1.86
C VAL A 16 12.74 2.24 1.15
N LEU A 17 13.87 1.97 1.81
CA LEU A 17 14.95 1.17 1.23
C LEU A 17 14.49 -0.24 0.88
N THR A 18 13.75 -0.88 1.79
CA THR A 18 13.19 -2.23 1.56
C THR A 18 12.19 -2.22 0.41
N MET A 19 11.32 -1.21 0.33
CA MET A 19 10.37 -1.05 -0.77
C MET A 19 11.09 -0.95 -2.12
N VAL A 20 12.10 -0.08 -2.24
CA VAL A 20 12.85 0.09 -3.49
C VAL A 20 13.57 -1.20 -3.88
N ALA A 21 14.25 -1.84 -2.93
CA ALA A 21 14.97 -3.09 -3.18
C ALA A 21 14.00 -4.22 -3.60
N ALA A 22 12.85 -4.32 -2.95
CA ALA A 22 11.85 -5.33 -3.27
C ALA A 22 11.22 -5.10 -4.65
N ILE A 23 10.89 -3.86 -5.02
CA ILE A 23 10.37 -3.56 -6.36
C ILE A 23 11.38 -3.93 -7.44
N ALA A 24 12.65 -3.54 -7.25
CA ALA A 24 13.71 -3.88 -8.20
C ALA A 24 13.89 -5.40 -8.30
N GLY A 25 14.06 -6.08 -7.16
CA GLY A 25 14.26 -7.53 -7.11
C GLY A 25 13.10 -8.31 -7.72
N ILE A 26 11.86 -8.00 -7.35
CA ILE A 26 10.67 -8.66 -7.90
C ILE A 26 10.57 -8.39 -9.40
N SER A 27 10.78 -7.15 -9.86
CA SER A 27 10.70 -6.81 -11.29
C SER A 27 11.79 -7.49 -12.14
N MET A 28 12.92 -7.89 -11.55
CA MET A 28 13.97 -8.63 -12.25
C MET A 28 13.58 -10.10 -12.49
N ILE A 29 12.84 -10.71 -11.58
CA ILE A 29 12.46 -12.13 -11.64
C ILE A 29 11.02 -12.36 -12.11
N TRP A 30 10.20 -11.30 -12.19
CA TRP A 30 8.82 -11.41 -12.62
C TRP A 30 8.72 -11.83 -14.09
N ALA A 31 7.61 -12.51 -14.42
CA ALA A 31 7.32 -12.95 -15.77
C ALA A 31 7.36 -11.80 -16.78
N ASP A 32 7.76 -12.12 -18.02
CA ASP A 32 7.79 -11.15 -19.11
C ASP A 32 6.38 -10.62 -19.41
N THR A 33 6.27 -9.30 -19.50
CA THR A 33 5.03 -8.59 -19.77
C THR A 33 5.00 -7.96 -21.18
N SER A 34 5.99 -8.25 -22.03
CA SER A 34 6.12 -7.70 -23.38
C SER A 34 4.92 -8.01 -24.29
N ALA A 35 4.15 -9.06 -23.98
CA ALA A 35 2.91 -9.41 -24.70
C ALA A 35 1.75 -8.41 -24.47
N LEU A 36 1.82 -7.53 -23.46
CA LEU A 36 0.78 -6.53 -23.18
C LEU A 36 0.94 -5.30 -24.10
N THR A 37 0.79 -5.50 -25.40
CA THR A 37 1.09 -4.49 -26.43
C THR A 37 0.05 -3.37 -26.50
N ASP A 38 -1.21 -3.68 -26.19
CA ASP A 38 -2.30 -2.71 -26.25
C ASP A 38 -2.62 -2.07 -24.88
N VAL A 39 -3.31 -0.94 -24.92
CA VAL A 39 -3.69 -0.19 -23.70
C VAL A 39 -4.72 -0.97 -22.86
N ALA A 40 -5.67 -1.66 -23.50
CA ALA A 40 -6.72 -2.38 -22.78
C ALA A 40 -6.14 -3.59 -22.02
N GLY A 41 -5.19 -4.32 -22.60
CA GLY A 41 -4.45 -5.39 -21.93
C GLY A 41 -3.68 -4.91 -20.71
N ARG A 42 -2.98 -3.77 -20.82
CA ARG A 42 -2.25 -3.14 -19.69
C ARG A 42 -3.18 -2.67 -18.57
N LEU A 43 -4.33 -2.08 -18.92
CA LEU A 43 -5.36 -1.70 -17.95
C LEU A 43 -5.98 -2.92 -17.27
N ALA A 44 -6.33 -3.97 -18.03
CA ALA A 44 -6.90 -5.19 -17.48
C ALA A 44 -5.93 -5.90 -16.52
N TYR A 45 -4.64 -5.95 -16.88
CA TYR A 45 -3.59 -6.46 -16.01
C TYR A 45 -3.50 -5.67 -14.69
N THR A 46 -3.53 -4.34 -14.78
CA THR A 46 -3.44 -3.44 -13.63
C THR A 46 -4.68 -3.53 -12.74
N LEU A 47 -5.88 -3.66 -13.31
CA LEU A 47 -7.11 -3.86 -12.54
C LEU A 47 -7.10 -5.16 -11.75
N LYS A 48 -6.61 -6.26 -12.35
CA LYS A 48 -6.41 -7.53 -11.63
C LYS A 48 -5.43 -7.37 -10.47
N ALA A 49 -4.32 -6.66 -10.69
CA ALA A 49 -3.34 -6.36 -9.64
C ALA A 49 -3.94 -5.49 -8.52
N ASN A 50 -4.78 -4.51 -8.86
CA ASN A 50 -5.48 -3.67 -7.88
C ASN A 50 -6.50 -4.46 -7.06
N ALA A 51 -7.21 -5.42 -7.68
CA ALA A 51 -8.09 -6.33 -6.93
C ALA A 51 -7.32 -7.12 -5.86
N LEU A 52 -6.09 -7.56 -6.16
CA LEU A 52 -5.22 -8.18 -5.16
C LEU A 52 -4.73 -7.17 -4.10
N ALA A 53 -4.39 -5.94 -4.51
CA ALA A 53 -3.98 -4.88 -3.59
C ALA A 53 -5.09 -4.48 -2.58
N ALA A 54 -6.34 -4.83 -2.85
CA ALA A 54 -7.47 -4.62 -1.93
C ALA A 54 -7.49 -5.61 -0.74
N ILE A 55 -6.69 -6.69 -0.76
CA ILE A 55 -6.69 -7.71 0.30
C ILE A 55 -6.49 -7.12 1.71
N PRO A 56 -5.48 -6.26 1.98
CA PRO A 56 -5.32 -5.66 3.31
C PRO A 56 -6.51 -4.80 3.73
N LEU A 57 -7.16 -4.11 2.79
CA LEU A 57 -8.35 -3.31 3.04
C LEU A 57 -9.52 -4.22 3.44
N MET A 58 -9.77 -5.28 2.68
CA MET A 58 -10.81 -6.27 2.98
C MET A 58 -10.60 -6.92 4.35
N VAL A 59 -9.38 -7.38 4.64
CA VAL A 59 -9.05 -7.99 5.95
C VAL A 59 -9.24 -6.98 7.08
N GLY A 60 -8.83 -5.73 6.89
CA GLY A 60 -9.05 -4.64 7.86
C GLY A 60 -10.53 -4.40 8.13
N THR A 61 -11.35 -4.32 7.08
CA THR A 61 -12.80 -4.13 7.20
C THR A 61 -13.45 -5.26 7.99
N ILE A 62 -13.16 -6.52 7.63
CA ILE A 62 -13.69 -7.71 8.33
C ILE A 62 -13.26 -7.69 9.80
N THR A 63 -12.00 -7.34 10.07
CA THR A 63 -11.47 -7.33 11.44
C THR A 63 -12.14 -6.26 12.31
N VAL A 64 -12.28 -5.03 11.81
CA VAL A 64 -12.96 -3.96 12.56
C VAL A 64 -14.44 -4.28 12.76
N ALA A 65 -15.11 -4.82 11.74
CA ALA A 65 -16.51 -5.24 11.84
C ALA A 65 -16.71 -6.31 12.93
N ASN A 66 -15.87 -7.35 12.93
CA ASN A 66 -15.94 -8.41 13.93
C ASN A 66 -15.60 -7.92 15.34
N ASN A 67 -14.58 -7.05 15.48
CA ASN A 67 -14.23 -6.45 16.77
C ASN A 67 -15.41 -5.69 17.39
N ARG A 68 -16.16 -4.92 16.59
CA ARG A 68 -17.33 -4.16 17.06
C ARG A 68 -18.53 -5.07 17.33
N PHE A 69 -18.80 -6.02 16.44
CA PHE A 69 -19.92 -6.95 16.58
C PHE A 69 -19.82 -7.81 17.85
N LEU A 70 -18.59 -8.18 18.25
CA LEU A 70 -18.32 -9.04 19.39
C LEU A 70 -18.02 -8.27 20.69
N SER A 71 -18.23 -6.96 20.73
CA SER A 71 -17.93 -6.13 21.90
C SER A 71 -19.05 -5.12 22.19
N GLU A 72 -18.91 -4.35 23.27
CA GLU A 72 -19.81 -3.23 23.56
C GLU A 72 -19.67 -2.06 22.57
N ALA A 73 -18.74 -2.14 21.63
CA ALA A 73 -18.49 -1.13 20.61
C ALA A 73 -19.34 -1.31 19.33
N ILE A 74 -20.44 -2.07 19.41
CA ILE A 74 -21.37 -2.26 18.28
C ILE A 74 -21.89 -0.93 17.74
N ASP A 75 -22.17 0.03 18.62
CA ASP A 75 -22.37 1.44 18.28
C ASP A 75 -21.04 2.19 18.45
N PRO A 76 -20.34 2.52 17.35
CA PRO A 76 -19.05 3.19 17.42
C PRO A 76 -19.15 4.64 17.93
N THR A 77 -20.35 5.23 17.96
CA THR A 77 -20.55 6.60 18.48
C THR A 77 -20.43 6.68 19.99
N LEU A 78 -20.61 5.55 20.69
CA LEU A 78 -20.50 5.44 22.14
C LEU A 78 -19.05 5.35 22.64
N ARG A 79 -18.07 5.26 21.73
CA ARG A 79 -16.62 5.23 22.04
C ARG A 79 -16.21 4.14 23.04
N LYS A 80 -16.84 2.98 22.95
CA LYS A 80 -16.54 1.80 23.78
C LYS A 80 -15.47 0.86 23.19
N GLU A 81 -14.76 1.31 22.16
CA GLU A 81 -13.70 0.54 21.50
C GLU A 81 -12.50 0.38 22.41
N ASP A 82 -11.99 -0.85 22.51
CA ASP A 82 -10.71 -1.11 23.17
C ASP A 82 -9.53 -0.58 22.34
N GLN A 83 -8.35 -0.55 22.94
CA GLN A 83 -7.16 -0.01 22.27
C GLN A 83 -6.82 -0.77 20.98
N ALA A 84 -7.10 -2.07 20.91
CA ALA A 84 -6.87 -2.87 19.72
C ALA A 84 -7.79 -2.47 18.57
N THR A 85 -9.08 -2.28 18.86
CA THR A 85 -10.09 -1.86 17.89
C THR A 85 -9.81 -0.45 17.40
N LEU A 86 -9.38 0.47 18.28
CA LEU A 86 -8.93 1.81 17.88
C LEU A 86 -7.74 1.76 16.90
N ILE A 87 -6.75 0.90 17.16
CA ILE A 87 -5.61 0.72 16.23
C ILE A 87 -6.09 0.13 14.91
N ASN A 88 -6.93 -0.90 14.92
CA ASN A 88 -7.46 -1.53 13.71
C ASN A 88 -8.26 -0.53 12.85
N GLY A 89 -9.10 0.32 13.47
CA GLY A 89 -9.82 1.39 12.78
C GLY A 89 -8.87 2.39 12.10
N ARG A 90 -7.84 2.86 12.82
CA ARG A 90 -6.82 3.76 12.23
C ARG A 90 -6.05 3.10 11.09
N VAL A 91 -5.78 1.80 11.21
CA VAL A 91 -5.12 1.03 10.16
C VAL A 91 -6.02 0.93 8.93
N LEU A 92 -7.31 0.65 9.12
CA LEU A 92 -8.30 0.55 8.07
C LEU A 92 -8.42 1.87 7.30
N ASP A 93 -8.65 2.99 8.00
CA ASP A 93 -8.77 4.32 7.38
C ASP A 93 -7.53 4.70 6.58
N ASN A 94 -6.34 4.46 7.15
CA ASN A 94 -5.10 4.73 6.45
C ASN A 94 -4.90 3.80 5.25
N THR A 95 -5.32 2.53 5.34
CA THR A 95 -5.23 1.57 4.22
C THR A 95 -6.14 2.00 3.09
N LEU A 96 -7.35 2.48 3.38
CA LEU A 96 -8.26 3.03 2.37
C LEU A 96 -7.62 4.20 1.63
N GLN A 97 -7.07 5.18 2.35
CA GLN A 97 -6.39 6.34 1.75
C GLN A 97 -5.22 5.91 0.85
N GLN A 98 -4.36 5.01 1.35
CA GLN A 98 -3.21 4.52 0.58
C GLN A 98 -3.64 3.68 -0.64
N TYR A 99 -4.72 2.91 -0.52
CA TYR A 99 -5.26 2.09 -1.61
C TYR A 99 -5.84 2.96 -2.71
N VAL A 100 -6.59 4.02 -2.39
CA VAL A 100 -7.12 4.96 -3.39
C VAL A 100 -5.98 5.60 -4.20
N LEU A 101 -4.93 6.08 -3.53
CA LEU A 101 -3.75 6.63 -4.21
C LEU A 101 -3.05 5.57 -5.08
N PHE A 102 -2.94 4.35 -4.59
CA PHE A 102 -2.33 3.24 -5.31
C PHE A 102 -3.10 2.88 -6.57
N VAL A 103 -4.43 2.77 -6.49
CA VAL A 103 -5.29 2.47 -7.65
C VAL A 103 -5.18 3.57 -8.71
N ILE A 104 -5.31 4.83 -8.31
CA ILE A 104 -5.22 5.96 -9.24
C ILE A 104 -3.83 6.01 -9.88
N GLY A 105 -2.78 5.89 -9.06
CA GLY A 105 -1.40 5.94 -9.53
C GLY A 105 -1.06 4.80 -10.48
N THR A 106 -1.43 3.56 -10.14
CA THR A 106 -1.11 2.38 -10.98
C THR A 106 -1.89 2.39 -12.28
N LEU A 107 -3.14 2.83 -12.29
CA LEU A 107 -3.91 3.00 -13.54
C LEU A 107 -3.27 4.05 -14.45
N ALA A 108 -2.91 5.22 -13.91
CA ALA A 108 -2.20 6.25 -14.66
C ALA A 108 -0.82 5.77 -15.16
N LEU A 109 -0.10 5.01 -14.35
CA LEU A 109 1.17 4.40 -14.71
C LEU A 109 1.00 3.39 -15.86
N SER A 110 -0.04 2.57 -15.83
CA SER A 110 -0.26 1.48 -16.79
C SER A 110 -0.47 1.94 -18.23
N VAL A 111 -1.04 3.14 -18.44
CA VAL A 111 -1.26 3.68 -19.78
C VAL A 111 0.03 4.23 -20.40
N SER A 112 1.00 4.62 -19.58
CA SER A 112 2.25 5.26 -20.00
C SER A 112 3.44 4.30 -20.05
N LEU A 113 3.42 3.16 -19.36
CA LEU A 113 4.52 2.18 -19.35
C LEU A 113 4.62 1.37 -20.64
N ALA A 114 5.82 1.14 -21.16
CA ALA A 114 6.01 0.18 -22.24
C ALA A 114 5.62 -1.25 -21.81
N PRO A 115 5.21 -2.15 -22.73
CA PRO A 115 4.75 -3.51 -22.40
C PRO A 115 5.70 -4.27 -21.47
N GLY A 116 7.00 -4.30 -21.77
CA GLY A 116 8.01 -4.99 -20.93
C GLY A 116 8.26 -4.37 -19.54
N GLN A 117 7.72 -3.18 -19.27
CA GLN A 117 7.84 -2.50 -17.97
C GLN A 117 6.65 -2.76 -17.06
N MET A 118 5.55 -3.34 -17.55
CA MET A 118 4.33 -3.58 -16.78
C MET A 118 4.53 -4.48 -15.55
N LYS A 119 5.59 -5.29 -15.52
CA LYS A 119 6.01 -6.07 -14.35
C LYS A 119 6.19 -5.25 -13.07
N VAL A 120 6.48 -3.94 -13.19
CA VAL A 120 6.57 -3.04 -12.04
C VAL A 120 5.24 -2.93 -11.27
N ILE A 121 4.10 -3.07 -11.96
CA ILE A 121 2.77 -3.02 -11.34
C ILE A 121 2.58 -4.22 -10.42
N ALA A 122 2.92 -5.44 -10.86
CA ALA A 122 2.85 -6.61 -9.98
C ALA A 122 3.82 -6.51 -8.79
N ALA A 123 5.05 -6.04 -9.04
CA ALA A 123 6.01 -5.80 -7.96
C ALA A 123 5.47 -4.80 -6.93
N ALA A 124 4.93 -3.67 -7.40
CA ALA A 124 4.33 -2.65 -6.55
C ALA A 124 3.12 -3.18 -5.76
N THR A 125 2.27 -4.01 -6.37
CA THR A 125 1.14 -4.66 -5.69
C THR A 125 1.60 -5.57 -4.55
N ILE A 126 2.59 -6.43 -4.79
CA ILE A 126 3.11 -7.34 -3.76
C ILE A 126 3.70 -6.52 -2.60
N VAL A 127 4.54 -5.53 -2.92
CA VAL A 127 5.16 -4.67 -1.91
C VAL A 127 4.12 -3.88 -1.14
N PHE A 128 3.09 -3.36 -1.80
CA PHE A 128 1.98 -2.66 -1.15
C PHE A 128 1.30 -3.57 -0.12
N ILE A 129 0.90 -4.79 -0.51
CA ILE A 129 0.23 -5.75 0.39
C ILE A 129 1.10 -6.06 1.60
N VAL A 130 2.36 -6.43 1.38
CA VAL A 130 3.30 -6.78 2.47
C VAL A 130 3.53 -5.58 3.39
N ALA A 131 3.73 -4.39 2.83
CA ALA A 131 3.95 -3.18 3.61
C ALA A 131 2.70 -2.78 4.43
N ARG A 132 1.48 -3.00 3.92
CA ARG A 132 0.24 -2.76 4.71
C ARG A 132 0.14 -3.70 5.91
N PHE A 133 0.48 -4.97 5.76
CA PHE A 133 0.51 -5.90 6.90
C PHE A 133 1.64 -5.56 7.87
N ALA A 134 2.83 -5.19 7.38
CA ALA A 134 3.94 -4.74 8.24
C ALA A 134 3.57 -3.46 9.01
N PHE A 135 2.88 -2.50 8.37
CA PHE A 135 2.32 -1.32 9.01
C PHE A 135 1.38 -1.68 10.14
N TRP A 136 0.45 -2.61 9.89
CA TRP A 136 -0.53 -3.05 10.86
C TRP A 136 0.13 -3.75 12.06
N ILE A 137 0.95 -4.77 11.80
CA ILE A 137 1.67 -5.53 12.83
C ILE A 137 2.54 -4.61 13.68
N GLY A 138 3.31 -3.73 13.03
CA GLY A 138 4.13 -2.74 13.72
C GLY A 138 3.29 -1.85 14.64
N TYR A 139 2.13 -1.37 14.18
CA TYR A 139 1.25 -0.52 15.00
C TYR A 139 0.66 -1.27 16.20
N ARG A 140 0.41 -2.58 16.08
CA ARG A 140 -0.06 -3.42 17.20
C ARG A 140 1.02 -3.66 18.26
N ILE A 141 2.30 -3.67 17.86
CA ILE A 141 3.43 -3.82 18.78
C ILE A 141 3.74 -2.51 19.50
N HIS A 142 3.92 -1.42 18.74
CA HIS A 142 4.22 -0.10 19.30
C HIS A 142 3.76 1.02 18.36
N PRO A 143 3.22 2.15 18.87
CA PRO A 143 2.69 3.24 18.03
C PRO A 143 3.66 3.78 16.97
N LEU A 144 4.96 3.73 17.25
CA LEU A 144 6.01 4.24 16.36
C LEU A 144 6.47 3.23 15.29
N TYR A 145 6.33 1.92 15.52
CA TYR A 145 6.85 0.89 14.60
C TYR A 145 6.07 0.79 13.29
N ARG A 146 4.85 1.36 13.25
CA ARG A 146 4.08 1.54 12.01
C ARG A 146 4.83 2.36 10.94
N ALA A 147 5.84 3.16 11.32
CA ALA A 147 6.58 4.02 10.41
C ALA A 147 7.17 3.27 9.20
N PHE A 148 7.62 2.02 9.39
CA PHE A 148 8.15 1.18 8.31
C PHE A 148 7.17 0.99 7.16
N GLY A 149 6.04 0.34 7.44
CA GLY A 149 5.05 0.05 6.40
C GLY A 149 4.36 1.32 5.88
N MET A 150 4.17 2.33 6.75
CA MET A 150 3.62 3.63 6.34
C MET A 150 4.50 4.30 5.30
N ALA A 151 5.80 4.46 5.58
CA ALA A 151 6.73 5.11 4.66
C ALA A 151 6.87 4.31 3.37
N ALA A 152 7.01 2.99 3.45
CA ALA A 152 7.07 2.12 2.28
C ALA A 152 5.90 2.37 1.31
N THR A 153 4.65 2.37 1.80
CA THR A 153 3.48 2.61 0.93
C THR A 153 3.34 4.06 0.49
N MET A 154 3.66 5.03 1.34
CA MET A 154 3.53 6.44 1.00
C MET A 154 4.50 6.85 -0.10
N TYR A 155 5.78 6.50 0.04
CA TYR A 155 6.80 6.84 -0.95
C TYR A 155 6.66 6.02 -2.23
N LEU A 156 6.10 4.80 -2.15
CA LEU A 156 5.67 4.06 -3.33
C LEU A 156 4.61 4.84 -4.12
N ASN A 157 3.53 5.27 -3.45
CA ASN A 157 2.46 6.04 -4.08
C ASN A 157 2.97 7.39 -4.64
N ILE A 158 3.81 8.10 -3.89
CA ILE A 158 4.46 9.34 -4.36
C ILE A 158 5.29 9.07 -5.62
N GLY A 159 6.12 8.03 -5.62
CA GLY A 159 6.96 7.68 -6.77
C GLY A 159 6.15 7.37 -8.02
N ILE A 160 5.08 6.56 -7.87
CA ILE A 160 4.16 6.22 -8.96
C ILE A 160 3.48 7.47 -9.52
N LEU A 161 2.88 8.30 -8.66
CA LEU A 161 2.14 9.49 -9.08
C LEU A 161 3.06 10.56 -9.67
N ALA A 162 4.25 10.76 -9.10
CA ALA A 162 5.24 11.70 -9.63
C ALA A 162 5.70 11.27 -11.02
N TRP A 163 5.96 9.97 -11.22
CA TRP A 163 6.32 9.44 -12.53
C TRP A 163 5.17 9.61 -13.53
N ALA A 164 3.93 9.30 -13.14
CA ALA A 164 2.77 9.47 -14.00
C ALA A 164 2.58 10.95 -14.40
N GLY A 165 2.64 11.87 -13.43
CA GLY A 165 2.56 13.32 -13.69
C GLY A 165 3.67 13.82 -14.62
N TRP A 166 4.90 13.34 -14.43
CA TRP A 166 6.03 13.67 -15.30
C TRP A 166 5.83 13.22 -16.75
N ASN A 167 5.21 12.05 -16.97
CA ASN A 167 4.89 11.57 -18.32
C ASN A 167 3.81 12.41 -19.00
N ILE A 168 2.81 12.87 -18.25
CA ILE A 168 1.77 13.77 -18.78
C ILE A 168 2.37 15.10 -19.26
N LEU A 169 3.37 15.63 -18.57
CA LEU A 169 4.01 16.90 -18.95
C LEU A 169 4.95 16.79 -20.17
N ARG A 170 5.29 15.57 -20.60
CA ARG A 170 6.22 15.29 -21.71
C ARG A 170 5.55 14.74 -22.96
N GLY A 171 4.32 14.24 -22.84
CA GLY A 171 3.47 13.84 -23.97
C GLY A 171 2.69 15.03 -24.52
#